data_AF-A0A398C0J6-F1
#
_entry.id   AF-A0A398C0J6-F1
#
_cell.length_a   1.000
_cell.length_b   1.000
_cell.length_c   1.000
_cell.angle_alpha   90.00
_cell.angle_beta   90.00
_cell.angle_gamma   90.00
#
_symmetry.space_group_name_H-M   'P 1'
#
loop_
_entity.id
_entity.type
_entity.pdbx_description
1 polymer ?
#
loop_
_entity_poly.entity_id
_entity_poly.type
_entity_poly.pdbx_seq_one_letter_code
_entity_poly.pdbx_strand_id
1 'polypeptide(L)'
;MTQSEILAAFATAGFCGVEAEGGVVYARVTPQSPEFRAEETEAGWRLVLPWNVTPPAEAMAAWNALMGAARMELHQGEARLVMAFPGPQVLIRWAALAAEAEVHFIRWRRDRRPWEGM
;
A
#
# COMPACT_ATOMS: atom_id res chain seq x y z
N MET A 1 4.76 -19.15 0.92
CA MET A 1 3.40 -19.00 0.39
C MET A 1 3.49 -18.93 -1.11
N THR A 2 2.56 -19.57 -1.81
CA THR A 2 2.41 -19.53 -3.26
C THR A 2 1.49 -18.38 -3.68
N GLN A 3 1.53 -17.99 -4.95
CA GLN A 3 0.62 -16.97 -5.50
C GLN A 3 -0.86 -17.35 -5.30
N SER A 4 -1.21 -18.63 -5.49
CA SER A 4 -2.58 -19.12 -5.31
C SER A 4 -3.05 -19.04 -3.86
N GLU A 5 -2.18 -19.32 -2.90
CA GLU A 5 -2.48 -19.16 -1.46
C GLU A 5 -2.76 -17.69 -1.11
N ILE A 6 -2.01 -16.77 -1.73
CA ILE A 6 -2.19 -15.33 -1.53
C ILE A 6 -3.50 -14.83 -2.13
N LEU A 7 -3.81 -15.26 -3.36
CA LEU A 7 -5.08 -14.94 -4.01
C LEU A 7 -6.26 -15.42 -3.16
N ALA A 8 -6.21 -16.64 -2.65
CA ALA A 8 -7.22 -17.17 -1.74
C ALA A 8 -7.30 -16.38 -0.43
N ALA A 9 -6.16 -15.97 0.13
CA ALA A 9 -6.10 -15.15 1.34
C ALA A 9 -6.73 -13.76 1.14
N PHE A 10 -6.48 -13.11 0.00
CA PHE A 10 -7.06 -11.81 -0.34
C PHE A 10 -8.58 -11.91 -0.52
N ALA A 11 -9.06 -12.93 -1.23
CA ALA A 11 -10.48 -13.18 -1.39
C ALA A 11 -11.16 -13.46 -0.04
N THR A 12 -10.53 -14.26 0.82
CA THR A 12 -11.04 -14.58 2.17
C THR A 12 -11.05 -13.35 3.07
N ALA A 13 -10.07 -12.46 2.94
CA ALA A 13 -10.03 -11.18 3.65
C ALA A 13 -11.11 -10.19 3.17
N GLY A 14 -11.84 -10.50 2.11
CA GLY A 14 -12.91 -9.67 1.57
C GLY A 14 -12.42 -8.50 0.72
N PHE A 15 -11.18 -8.56 0.20
CA PHE A 15 -10.69 -7.54 -0.71
C PHE A 15 -11.39 -7.61 -2.08
N CYS A 16 -11.44 -6.46 -2.75
CA CYS A 16 -12.13 -6.28 -4.02
C CYS A 16 -11.17 -6.44 -5.21
N GLY A 17 -11.66 -6.94 -6.34
CA GLY A 17 -10.90 -7.03 -7.59
C GLY A 17 -9.61 -7.84 -7.45
N VAL A 18 -9.69 -9.00 -6.79
CA VAL A 18 -8.52 -9.86 -6.52
C VAL A 18 -8.12 -10.58 -7.81
N GLU A 19 -6.93 -10.28 -8.31
CA GLU A 19 -6.43 -10.81 -9.59
C GLU A 19 -4.95 -11.20 -9.46
N ALA A 20 -4.49 -12.16 -10.26
CA ALA A 20 -3.10 -12.61 -10.26
C ALA A 20 -2.55 -12.56 -11.69
N GLU A 21 -1.42 -11.87 -11.86
CA GLU A 21 -0.76 -11.70 -13.15
C GLU A 21 0.76 -11.62 -12.94
N GLY A 22 1.53 -12.36 -13.76
CA GLY A 22 3.00 -12.22 -13.78
C GLY A 22 3.72 -12.44 -12.46
N GLY A 23 3.21 -13.32 -11.58
CA GLY A 23 3.78 -13.56 -10.24
C GLY A 23 3.39 -12.52 -9.18
N VAL A 24 2.51 -11.58 -9.51
CA VAL A 24 1.98 -10.54 -8.61
C VAL A 24 0.50 -10.82 -8.34
N VAL A 25 0.01 -10.48 -7.15
CA VAL A 25 -1.43 -10.52 -6.83
C VAL A 25 -1.91 -9.13 -6.50
N TYR A 26 -2.93 -8.65 -7.21
CA TYR A 26 -3.52 -7.33 -7.10
C TYR A 26 -4.84 -7.40 -6.33
N ALA A 27 -5.16 -6.34 -5.59
CA ALA A 27 -6.45 -6.18 -4.92
C ALA A 27 -6.69 -4.73 -4.47
N ARG A 28 -7.91 -4.42 -4.03
CA ARG A 28 -8.29 -3.15 -3.41
C ARG A 28 -8.95 -3.39 -2.06
N VAL A 29 -8.70 -2.52 -1.09
CA VAL A 29 -9.33 -2.60 0.25
C VAL A 29 -10.84 -2.38 0.14
N THR A 30 -11.25 -1.38 -0.63
CA THR A 30 -12.63 -1.12 -1.04
C THR A 30 -12.69 -0.91 -2.55
N PRO A 31 -13.85 -0.96 -3.22
CA PRO A 31 -13.94 -0.74 -4.66
C PRO A 31 -13.38 0.62 -5.12
N GLN A 32 -13.39 1.63 -4.25
CA GLN A 32 -12.92 2.98 -4.54
C GLN A 32 -11.46 3.21 -4.12
N SER A 33 -10.90 2.33 -3.29
CA SER A 33 -9.50 2.44 -2.85
C SER A 33 -8.55 2.17 -4.01
N PRO A 34 -7.36 2.79 -4.02
CA PRO A 34 -6.32 2.45 -4.96
C PRO A 34 -5.89 0.99 -4.81
N GLU A 35 -5.37 0.46 -5.92
CA GLU A 35 -4.92 -0.91 -6.01
C GLU A 35 -3.58 -1.09 -5.30
N PHE A 36 -3.52 -2.11 -4.47
CA PHE A 36 -2.28 -2.61 -3.91
C PHE A 36 -1.96 -3.98 -4.50
N ARG A 37 -0.71 -4.40 -4.31
CA ARG A 37 -0.23 -5.68 -4.79
C ARG A 37 0.60 -6.41 -3.75
N ALA A 38 0.59 -7.74 -3.83
CA ALA A 38 1.60 -8.60 -3.24
C ALA A 38 2.62 -8.97 -4.31
N GLU A 39 3.89 -8.70 -4.04
CA GLU A 39 5.03 -9.08 -4.89
C GLU A 39 6.00 -9.98 -4.10
N GLU A 40 6.60 -10.95 -4.79
CA GLU A 40 7.62 -11.83 -4.22
C GLU A 40 8.96 -11.10 -4.11
N THR A 41 9.65 -11.30 -3.00
CA THR A 41 10.99 -10.75 -2.71
C THR A 41 11.89 -11.86 -2.16
N GLU A 42 13.19 -11.61 -2.07
CA GLU A 42 14.16 -12.54 -1.46
C GLU A 42 13.80 -12.90 0.00
N ALA A 43 13.13 -11.99 0.72
CA ALA A 43 12.69 -12.19 2.11
C ALA A 43 11.28 -12.79 2.22
N GLY A 44 10.68 -13.23 1.12
CA GLY A 44 9.30 -13.68 1.03
C GLY A 44 8.39 -12.61 0.41
N TRP A 45 7.10 -12.63 0.72
CA TRP A 45 6.14 -11.74 0.08
C TRP A 45 6.06 -10.37 0.75
N ARG A 46 5.74 -9.36 -0.05
CA ARG A 46 5.58 -7.98 0.40
C ARG A 46 4.32 -7.36 -0.18
N LEU A 47 3.57 -6.65 0.66
CA LEU A 47 2.45 -5.81 0.23
C LEU A 47 2.98 -4.43 -0.16
N VAL A 48 2.49 -3.92 -1.28
CA VAL A 48 2.88 -2.64 -1.85
C VAL A 48 1.64 -1.90 -2.33
N LEU A 49 1.43 -0.70 -1.79
CA LEU A 49 0.44 0.25 -2.27
C LEU A 49 1.19 1.44 -2.89
N PRO A 50 1.28 1.54 -4.22
CA PRO A 50 1.94 2.66 -4.89
C PRO A 50 1.12 3.94 -4.77
N TRP A 51 1.82 5.08 -4.76
CA TRP A 51 1.18 6.39 -4.77
C TRP A 51 1.99 7.40 -5.58
N ASN A 52 1.34 8.05 -6.54
CA ASN A 52 1.96 8.99 -7.47
C ASN A 52 2.16 10.38 -6.82
N VAL A 53 2.80 10.42 -5.65
CA VAL A 53 3.20 11.64 -4.96
C VAL A 53 4.56 11.45 -4.32
N THR A 54 5.37 12.51 -4.32
CA THR A 54 6.61 12.59 -3.55
C THR A 54 6.34 13.37 -2.26
N PRO A 55 6.08 12.72 -1.11
CA PRO A 55 5.91 13.40 0.16
C PRO A 55 7.25 13.98 0.64
N PRO A 56 7.23 15.01 1.51
CA PRO A 56 8.43 15.49 2.19
C PRO A 56 9.10 14.38 3.01
N ALA A 57 10.43 14.38 3.08
CA ALA A 57 11.19 13.38 3.82
C ALA A 57 10.80 13.31 5.31
N GLU A 58 10.51 14.47 5.92
CA GLU A 58 10.04 14.56 7.31
C GLU A 58 8.69 13.88 7.54
N ALA A 59 7.77 14.02 6.58
CA ALA A 59 6.46 13.40 6.65
C ALA A 59 6.57 11.87 6.55
N MET A 60 7.45 11.38 5.66
CA MET A 60 7.78 9.95 5.60
C MET A 60 8.42 9.45 6.88
N ALA A 61 9.37 10.20 7.46
CA ALA A 61 10.04 9.84 8.70
C ALA A 61 9.06 9.79 9.88
N ALA A 62 8.15 10.76 9.98
CA ALA A 62 7.09 10.80 10.99
C ALA A 62 6.15 9.59 10.87
N TRP A 63 5.66 9.28 9.67
CA TRP A 63 4.88 8.05 9.43
C TRP A 63 5.63 6.81 9.89
N ASN A 64 6.88 6.70 9.44
CA ASN A 64 7.73 5.56 9.70
C ASN A 64 8.01 5.35 11.19
N ALA A 65 8.18 6.42 11.97
CA ALA A 65 8.34 6.35 13.42
C ALA A 65 7.07 5.84 14.13
N LEU A 66 5.88 6.14 13.59
CA LEU A 66 4.59 5.83 14.22
C LEU A 66 4.01 4.47 13.81
N MET A 67 4.08 4.12 12.53
CA MET A 67 3.27 3.03 11.95
C MET A 67 3.99 1.67 11.90
N GLY A 68 5.26 1.63 12.31
CA GLY A 68 6.03 0.42 12.63
C GLY A 68 6.20 -0.57 11.46
N ALA A 69 5.19 -1.41 11.23
CA ALA A 69 5.21 -2.50 10.26
C ALA A 69 4.95 -2.04 8.82
N ALA A 70 4.10 -1.02 8.62
CA ALA A 70 3.89 -0.44 7.30
C ALA A 70 4.75 0.82 7.16
N ARG A 71 5.67 0.79 6.21
CA ARG A 71 6.66 1.84 5.97
C ARG A 71 6.29 2.61 4.72
N MET A 72 6.61 3.89 4.68
CA MET A 72 6.65 4.67 3.44
C MET A 72 8.07 4.65 2.90
N GLU A 73 8.20 4.36 1.61
CA GLU A 73 9.47 4.44 0.88
C GLU A 73 9.28 5.11 -0.48
N LEU A 74 10.37 5.59 -1.07
CA LEU A 74 10.38 6.13 -2.42
C LEU A 74 10.83 5.07 -3.42
N HIS A 75 10.13 4.97 -4.54
CA HIS A 75 10.51 4.15 -5.68
C HIS A 75 10.32 4.98 -6.95
N GLN A 76 11.40 5.19 -7.70
CA GLN A 76 11.39 6.04 -8.91
C GLN A 76 10.82 7.44 -8.67
N GLY A 77 11.06 8.01 -7.49
CA GLY A 77 10.57 9.35 -7.10
C GLY A 77 9.12 9.38 -6.58
N GLU A 78 8.42 8.25 -6.57
CA GLU A 78 7.05 8.13 -6.07
C GLU A 78 7.00 7.39 -4.73
N ALA A 79 6.09 7.80 -3.84
CA ALA A 79 5.89 7.10 -2.58
C ALA A 79 5.17 5.77 -2.79
N ARG A 80 5.51 4.80 -1.95
CA ARG A 80 4.72 3.58 -1.79
C ARG A 80 4.66 3.20 -0.32
N LEU A 81 3.49 2.75 0.12
CA LEU A 81 3.34 2.08 1.40
C LEU A 81 3.71 0.61 1.23
N VAL A 82 4.51 0.10 2.14
CA VAL A 82 5.07 -1.25 2.04
C VAL A 82 5.01 -1.97 3.37
N MET A 83 4.66 -3.25 3.36
CA MET A 83 4.60 -4.08 4.56
C MET A 83 5.01 -5.51 4.23
N ALA A 84 5.77 -6.17 5.10
CA ALA A 84 6.05 -7.59 4.95
C ALA A 84 4.76 -8.41 5.02
N PHE A 85 4.68 -9.47 4.21
CA PHE A 85 3.52 -10.36 4.16
C PHE A 85 3.88 -11.79 4.57
N PRO A 86 4.03 -12.06 5.87
CA PRO A 86 4.36 -13.40 6.36
C PRO A 86 3.16 -14.36 6.30
N GLY A 87 1.93 -13.84 6.21
CA GLY A 87 0.72 -14.64 6.15
C GLY A 87 -0.57 -13.83 6.33
N PRO A 88 -1.75 -14.46 6.11
CA PRO A 88 -3.06 -13.80 6.06
C PRO A 88 -3.42 -12.98 7.31
N GLN A 89 -2.85 -13.31 8.47
CA GLN A 89 -3.08 -12.64 9.75
C GLN A 89 -2.76 -11.13 9.71
N VAL A 90 -1.91 -10.67 8.80
CA VAL A 90 -1.56 -9.24 8.69
C VAL A 90 -2.52 -8.44 7.81
N LEU A 91 -3.46 -9.09 7.10
CA LEU A 91 -4.31 -8.43 6.10
C LEU A 91 -5.31 -7.44 6.71
N ILE A 92 -5.85 -7.74 7.90
CA ILE A 92 -6.70 -6.80 8.64
C ILE A 92 -5.91 -5.54 9.00
N ARG A 93 -4.67 -5.71 9.46
CA ARG A 93 -3.77 -4.60 9.79
C ARG A 93 -3.38 -3.80 8.54
N TRP A 94 -3.12 -4.49 7.43
CA TRP A 94 -2.86 -3.86 6.14
C TRP A 94 -4.02 -2.95 5.71
N ALA A 95 -5.25 -3.45 5.75
CA ALA A 95 -6.44 -2.69 5.36
C ALA A 95 -6.57 -1.38 6.16
N ALA A 96 -6.39 -1.45 7.48
CA ALA A 96 -6.43 -0.27 8.36
C ALA A 96 -5.31 0.74 8.04
N LEU A 97 -4.08 0.26 7.84
CA LEU A 97 -2.93 1.12 7.54
C LEU A 97 -3.00 1.72 6.14
N ALA A 98 -3.52 0.99 5.15
CA ALA A 98 -3.73 1.48 3.80
C ALA A 98 -4.78 2.61 3.77
N ALA A 99 -5.90 2.44 4.49
CA ALA A 99 -6.93 3.47 4.62
C ALA A 99 -6.39 4.73 5.33
N GLU A 100 -5.61 4.57 6.41
CA GLU A 100 -4.96 5.69 7.09
C GLU A 100 -3.98 6.39 6.15
N ALA A 101 -3.10 5.64 5.46
CA ALA A 101 -2.11 6.21 4.55
C ALA A 101 -2.77 7.00 3.42
N GLU A 102 -3.89 6.52 2.87
CA GLU A 102 -4.68 7.21 1.86
C GLU A 102 -5.13 8.61 2.33
N VAL A 103 -5.56 8.76 3.58
CA VAL A 103 -5.91 10.07 4.16
C VAL A 103 -4.72 11.02 4.16
N HIS A 104 -3.53 10.56 4.56
CA HIS A 104 -2.30 11.38 4.57
C HIS A 104 -1.87 11.74 3.15
N PHE A 105 -1.89 10.77 2.23
CA PHE A 105 -1.52 11.00 0.84
C PHE A 105 -2.46 11.98 0.12
N ILE A 106 -3.77 11.89 0.35
CA ILE A 106 -4.74 12.84 -0.21
C ILE A 106 -4.49 14.26 0.32
N ARG A 107 -4.17 14.40 1.61
CA ARG A 107 -3.81 15.70 2.19
C ARG A 107 -2.57 16.28 1.52
N TRP A 108 -1.48 15.52 1.43
CA TRP A 108 -0.27 15.99 0.74
C TRP A 108 -0.50 16.33 -0.73
N ARG A 109 -1.32 15.54 -1.44
CA ARG A 109 -1.68 15.85 -2.83
C ARG A 109 -2.46 17.16 -2.95
N ARG A 110 -3.32 17.47 -1.97
CA ARG A 110 -4.07 18.75 -1.93
C ARG A 110 -3.14 19.91 -1.60
N ASP A 111 -2.28 19.77 -0.60
CA ASP A 111 -1.34 20.81 -0.17
C ASP A 111 -0.30 21.15 -1.26
N ARG A 112 0.00 20.19 -2.14
CA ARG A 112 0.90 20.39 -3.29
C ARG A 112 0.24 21.02 -4.52
N ARG A 113 -1.09 21.13 -4.60
CA ARG A 113 -1.69 21.93 -5.69
C ARG A 113 -1.30 23.38 -5.43
N PRO A 114 -0.54 24.03 -6.33
CA PRO A 114 -0.37 25.47 -6.22
C PRO A 114 -1.76 26.10 -6.26
N TRP A 115 -1.91 27.27 -5.66
CA TRP A 115 -3.01 28.19 -5.95
C TRP A 115 -2.95 28.64 -7.43
N GLU A 116 -3.11 27.73 -8.40
CA GLU A 116 -3.43 28.07 -9.79
C GLU A 116 -4.92 28.37 -9.84
N GLY A 117 -5.27 29.55 -9.36
CA GLY A 117 -6.64 30.02 -9.23
C GLY A 117 -6.76 31.31 -8.42
N MET A 118 -5.77 32.20 -8.51
CA MET A 118 -5.89 33.60 -8.11
C MET A 118 -5.28 34.49 -9.18
#